data_AF-A0A7X8FVL4-F1
#
_entry.id   AF-A0A7X8FVL4-F1
#
_cell.length_a   1.000
_cell.length_b   1.000
_cell.length_c   1.000
_cell.angle_alpha   90.00
_cell.angle_beta   90.00
_cell.angle_gamma   90.00
#
_symmetry.space_group_name_H-M   'P 1'
#
loop_
_entity.id
_entity.type
_entity.pdbx_description
1 polymer ?
#
loop_
_entity_poly.entity_id
_entity_poly.type
_entity_poly.pdbx_seq_one_letter_code
_entity_poly.pdbx_strand_id
1 'polypeptide(L)'
;SALDAIRDTGSNNENRYVMITPYVASPEAAKSSLFVIPADTADDKLILSVHAYTPYVFAMQDPGVSTFTTDHQGEIDSFMGMLNRKFVEGRRIPVIIGEYGATNKDNLAQRVAWFSYYCGKAASYGMTTILWDNGNHEVPSGGSFNELYGFYDRTAQTWYFPEILDAILAAY
;
A
#
# COMPACT_ATOMS: atom_id res chain seq x y z
N SER A 1 19.86 16.04 7.16
CA SER A 1 18.76 15.38 6.43
C SER A 1 17.48 15.46 7.29
N ALA A 2 16.31 15.05 6.79
CA ALA A 2 15.11 14.97 7.65
C ALA A 2 15.27 13.93 8.78
N LEU A 3 16.01 12.85 8.51
CA LEU A 3 16.36 11.83 9.51
C LEU A 3 17.25 12.42 10.61
N ASP A 4 18.33 13.14 10.25
CA ASP A 4 19.25 13.74 11.22
C ASP A 4 18.49 14.71 12.14
N ALA A 5 17.59 15.53 11.57
CA ALA A 5 16.76 16.45 12.35
C ALA A 5 15.88 15.72 13.40
N ILE A 6 15.43 14.49 13.11
CA ILE A 6 14.71 13.66 14.08
C ILE A 6 15.70 13.14 15.15
N ARG A 7 16.85 12.59 14.72
CA ARG A 7 17.85 11.99 15.63
C ARG A 7 18.45 13.01 16.59
N ASP A 8 18.75 14.22 16.12
CA ASP A 8 19.38 15.30 16.89
C ASP A 8 18.54 15.77 18.08
N THR A 9 17.23 15.47 18.10
CA THR A 9 16.36 15.79 19.25
C THR A 9 16.57 14.87 20.45
N GLY A 10 17.28 13.75 20.29
CA GLY A 10 17.64 12.86 21.38
C GLY A 10 16.47 12.03 21.95
N SER A 11 16.71 11.39 23.10
CA SER A 11 15.69 10.68 23.88
C SER A 11 14.98 9.59 23.04
N ASN A 12 13.66 9.50 23.10
CA ASN A 12 12.89 8.51 22.35
C ASN A 12 13.07 8.61 20.82
N ASN A 13 13.53 9.75 20.29
CA ASN A 13 13.73 9.94 18.86
C ASN A 13 15.06 9.34 18.35
N GLU A 14 16.02 9.06 19.24
CA GLU A 14 17.26 8.35 18.90
C GLU A 14 16.96 6.97 18.34
N ASN A 15 15.95 6.28 18.88
CA ASN A 15 15.63 4.89 18.52
C ASN A 15 14.25 4.74 17.85
N ARG A 16 13.61 5.85 17.47
CA ARG A 16 12.30 5.83 16.80
C ARG A 16 12.43 5.30 15.38
N TYR A 17 11.54 4.37 15.01
CA TYR A 17 11.39 3.96 13.61
C TYR A 17 11.04 5.15 12.71
N VAL A 18 11.70 5.26 11.57
CA VAL A 18 11.43 6.30 10.56
C VAL A 18 11.13 5.62 9.23
N MET A 19 9.99 5.98 8.65
CA MET A 19 9.64 5.57 7.29
C MET A 19 10.38 6.46 6.28
N ILE A 20 11.00 5.84 5.29
CA ILE A 20 11.63 6.51 4.16
C ILE A 20 10.90 6.13 2.87
N THR A 21 10.71 7.10 1.98
CA THR A 21 9.99 6.90 0.72
C THR A 21 10.92 7.16 -0.47
N PRO A 22 10.82 6.36 -1.54
CA PRO A 22 11.47 6.68 -2.81
C PRO A 22 10.70 7.82 -3.52
N TYR A 23 11.21 8.25 -4.68
CA TYR A 23 10.50 9.23 -5.50
C TYR A 23 9.04 8.80 -5.75
N VAL A 24 8.10 9.72 -5.46
CA VAL A 24 6.64 9.52 -5.51
C VAL A 24 6.14 8.27 -4.76
N ALA A 25 6.88 7.81 -3.75
CA ALA A 25 6.61 6.56 -3.01
C ALA A 25 6.45 5.32 -3.91
N SER A 26 6.98 5.33 -5.14
CA SER A 26 6.76 4.24 -6.10
C SER A 26 7.65 3.02 -5.80
N PRO A 27 7.12 1.79 -5.87
CA PRO A 27 7.94 0.57 -5.87
C PRO A 27 9.01 0.54 -6.97
N GLU A 28 8.73 1.09 -8.17
CA GLU A 28 9.71 1.13 -9.25
C GLU A 28 10.84 2.11 -8.94
N ALA A 29 10.53 3.26 -8.32
CA ALA A 29 11.55 4.18 -7.84
C ALA A 29 12.42 3.53 -6.75
N ALA A 30 11.83 2.70 -5.87
CA ALA A 30 12.59 1.92 -4.88
C ALA A 30 13.58 0.96 -5.54
N LYS A 31 13.26 0.39 -6.71
CA LYS A 31 14.12 -0.53 -7.45
C LYS A 31 15.35 0.17 -8.06
N SER A 32 15.26 1.45 -8.37
CA SER A 32 16.37 2.23 -8.94
C SER A 32 17.64 2.17 -8.08
N SER A 33 18.79 2.25 -8.74
CA SER A 33 20.09 2.46 -8.07
C SER A 33 20.25 3.89 -7.53
N LEU A 34 19.42 4.82 -8.00
CA LEU A 34 19.41 6.22 -7.53
C LEU A 34 18.70 6.37 -6.17
N PHE A 35 17.90 5.37 -5.76
CA PHE A 35 17.31 5.36 -4.43
C PHE A 35 18.33 4.81 -3.41
N VAL A 36 18.85 5.72 -2.59
CA VAL A 36 19.86 5.44 -1.57
C VAL A 36 19.19 5.47 -0.20
N ILE A 37 19.44 4.44 0.60
CA ILE A 37 19.03 4.41 2.00
C ILE A 37 19.93 5.38 2.76
N PRO A 38 19.38 6.35 3.52
CA PRO A 38 20.20 7.27 4.28
C PRO A 38 21.02 6.52 5.34
N ALA A 39 22.21 7.05 5.66
CA ALA A 39 22.92 6.62 6.85
C ALA A 39 22.10 7.02 8.08
N ASP A 40 21.99 6.11 9.04
CA ASP A 40 21.30 6.33 10.31
C ASP A 40 22.29 6.13 11.45
N THR A 41 22.16 6.94 12.50
CA THR A 41 22.91 6.75 13.75
C THR A 41 22.29 5.65 14.61
N ALA A 42 21.05 5.26 14.32
CA ALA A 42 20.33 4.20 15.00
C ALA A 42 20.37 2.88 14.20
N ASP A 43 20.51 1.76 14.91
CA ASP A 43 20.54 0.43 14.31
C ASP A 43 19.13 -0.08 13.95
N ASP A 44 18.95 -0.50 12.70
CA ASP A 44 17.74 -1.15 12.18
C ASP A 44 16.43 -0.37 12.47
N LYS A 45 16.47 0.97 12.37
CA LYS A 45 15.31 1.85 12.60
C LYS A 45 14.67 2.46 11.35
N LEU A 46 15.09 2.03 10.16
CA LEU A 46 14.50 2.50 8.92
C LEU A 46 13.48 1.48 8.39
N ILE A 47 12.34 2.00 7.92
CA ILE A 47 11.29 1.24 7.25
C ILE A 47 11.10 1.81 5.86
N LEU A 48 11.12 0.98 4.81
CA LEU A 48 10.74 1.44 3.49
C LEU A 48 9.22 1.62 3.43
N SER A 49 8.76 2.77 2.97
CA SER A 49 7.36 3.02 2.66
C SER A 49 7.15 3.23 1.16
N VAL A 50 6.20 2.51 0.59
CA VAL A 50 5.78 2.65 -0.82
C VAL A 50 4.26 2.71 -0.93
N HIS A 51 3.75 3.37 -1.97
CA HIS A 51 2.33 3.43 -2.30
C HIS A 51 2.10 2.61 -3.56
N ALA A 52 1.10 1.72 -3.56
CA ALA A 52 0.88 0.78 -4.65
C ALA A 52 -0.60 0.51 -4.90
N TYR A 53 -1.16 1.24 -5.85
CA TYR A 53 -2.48 0.97 -6.42
C TYR A 53 -2.31 0.04 -7.63
N THR A 54 -2.03 -1.24 -7.34
CA THR A 54 -1.59 -2.22 -8.34
C THR A 54 -2.58 -3.38 -8.46
N PRO A 55 -2.97 -3.78 -9.68
CA PRO A 55 -2.69 -3.14 -10.96
C PRO A 55 -3.37 -1.79 -11.12
N TYR A 56 -2.68 -0.82 -11.72
CA TYR A 56 -3.22 0.53 -11.93
C TYR A 56 -4.55 0.51 -12.68
N VAL A 57 -4.66 -0.31 -13.73
CA VAL A 57 -5.85 -0.43 -14.57
C VAL A 57 -7.09 -0.91 -13.80
N PHE A 58 -6.91 -1.74 -12.78
CA PHE A 58 -7.99 -2.24 -11.94
C PHE A 58 -8.25 -1.28 -10.76
N ALA A 59 -7.18 -0.88 -10.07
CA ALA A 59 -7.23 -0.24 -8.77
C ALA A 59 -7.47 1.27 -8.81
N MET A 60 -7.05 1.99 -9.87
CA MET A 60 -7.01 3.46 -9.89
C MET A 60 -7.46 4.10 -11.21
N GLN A 61 -7.23 3.46 -12.37
CA GLN A 61 -7.58 4.03 -13.67
C GLN A 61 -9.10 4.19 -13.82
N ASP A 62 -9.52 5.35 -14.35
CA ASP A 62 -10.89 5.67 -14.73
C ASP A 62 -11.03 5.68 -16.28
N PRO A 63 -11.90 4.85 -16.89
CA PRO A 63 -12.75 3.84 -16.25
C PRO A 63 -11.99 2.56 -15.86
N GLY A 64 -10.84 2.31 -16.50
CA GLY A 64 -10.02 1.11 -16.29
C GLY A 64 -10.80 -0.19 -16.51
N VAL A 65 -10.35 -1.26 -15.87
CA VAL A 65 -11.02 -2.58 -15.87
C VAL A 65 -11.74 -2.82 -14.53
N SER A 66 -12.85 -3.56 -14.57
CA SER A 66 -13.62 -3.92 -13.37
C SER A 66 -13.48 -5.39 -12.96
N THR A 67 -12.76 -6.21 -13.75
CA THR A 67 -12.49 -7.62 -13.48
C THR A 67 -11.05 -7.84 -13.01
N PHE A 68 -10.88 -8.57 -11.91
CA PHE A 68 -9.58 -9.00 -11.39
C PHE A 68 -9.22 -10.38 -11.97
N THR A 69 -8.00 -10.54 -12.48
CA THR A 69 -7.57 -11.71 -13.27
C THR A 69 -6.25 -12.26 -12.75
N THR A 70 -5.80 -13.39 -13.29
CA THR A 70 -4.48 -13.95 -12.95
C THR A 70 -3.32 -13.07 -13.41
N ASP A 71 -3.44 -12.35 -14.53
CA ASP A 71 -2.41 -11.40 -14.98
C ASP A 71 -2.24 -10.26 -13.98
N HIS A 72 -3.37 -9.77 -13.45
CA HIS A 72 -3.41 -8.77 -12.38
C HIS A 72 -2.75 -9.25 -11.08
N GLN A 73 -2.90 -10.54 -10.74
CA GLN A 73 -2.16 -11.17 -9.64
C GLN A 73 -0.65 -11.19 -9.91
N GLY A 74 -0.24 -11.46 -11.16
CA GLY A 74 1.16 -11.46 -11.57
C GLY A 74 1.85 -10.10 -11.39
N GLU A 75 1.13 -9.00 -11.62
CA GLU A 75 1.65 -7.65 -11.35
C GLU A 75 1.90 -7.43 -9.85
N ILE A 76 0.97 -7.88 -9.00
CA ILE A 76 1.11 -7.83 -7.53
C ILE A 76 2.34 -8.63 -7.08
N ASP A 77 2.46 -9.87 -7.56
CA ASP A 77 3.57 -10.77 -7.26
C ASP A 77 4.92 -10.19 -7.68
N SER A 78 4.96 -9.56 -8.85
CA SER A 78 6.17 -8.95 -9.41
C SER A 78 6.71 -7.84 -8.50
N PHE A 79 5.87 -6.85 -8.15
CA PHE A 79 6.34 -5.71 -7.38
C PHE A 79 6.61 -6.09 -5.91
N MET A 80 5.75 -6.88 -5.27
CA MET A 80 5.98 -7.30 -3.88
C MET A 80 7.17 -8.25 -3.78
N GLY A 81 7.32 -9.19 -4.71
CA GLY A 81 8.48 -10.08 -4.77
C GLY A 81 9.79 -9.30 -5.00
N MET A 82 9.76 -8.24 -5.80
CA MET A 82 10.90 -7.33 -5.96
C MET A 82 11.25 -6.62 -4.65
N LEU A 83 10.26 -6.05 -3.96
CA LEU A 83 10.45 -5.39 -2.67
C LEU A 83 11.01 -6.36 -1.61
N ASN A 84 10.48 -7.58 -1.55
CA ASN A 84 10.95 -8.62 -0.65
C ASN A 84 12.43 -8.94 -0.89
N ARG A 85 12.80 -9.29 -2.13
CA ARG A 85 14.19 -9.65 -2.47
C ARG A 85 15.17 -8.50 -2.20
N LYS A 86 14.81 -7.28 -2.59
CA LYS A 86 15.74 -6.13 -2.50
C LYS A 86 15.86 -5.58 -1.08
N PHE A 87 14.75 -5.48 -0.35
CA PHE A 87 14.72 -4.76 0.93
C PHE A 87 14.60 -5.70 2.12
N VAL A 88 13.55 -6.53 2.18
CA VAL A 88 13.29 -7.41 3.33
C VAL A 88 14.42 -8.43 3.49
N GLU A 89 14.71 -9.21 2.45
CA GLU A 89 15.76 -10.24 2.47
C GLU A 89 17.15 -9.63 2.25
N GLY A 90 17.30 -8.86 1.17
CA GLY A 90 18.62 -8.41 0.71
C GLY A 90 19.26 -7.31 1.55
N ARG A 91 18.46 -6.52 2.28
CA ARG A 91 18.95 -5.38 3.08
C ARG A 91 18.47 -5.39 4.52
N ARG A 92 17.62 -6.36 4.92
CA ARG A 92 17.00 -6.43 6.25
C ARG A 92 16.20 -5.16 6.61
N ILE A 93 15.64 -4.50 5.60
CA ILE A 93 14.80 -3.32 5.77
C ILE A 93 13.34 -3.75 5.63
N PRO A 94 12.51 -3.62 6.68
CA PRO A 94 11.08 -3.93 6.59
C PRO A 94 10.38 -2.97 5.63
N VAL A 95 9.27 -3.44 5.06
CA VAL A 95 8.48 -2.69 4.08
C VAL A 95 7.06 -2.51 4.58
N ILE A 96 6.57 -1.27 4.50
CA ILE A 96 5.16 -0.91 4.67
C ILE A 96 4.64 -0.40 3.32
N ILE A 97 3.54 -0.96 2.84
CA ILE A 97 2.76 -0.41 1.75
C ILE A 97 1.87 0.66 2.37
N GLY A 98 2.36 1.90 2.39
CA GLY A 98 1.80 3.04 3.12
C GLY A 98 0.47 3.55 2.56
N GLU A 99 0.19 3.26 1.29
CA GLU A 99 -1.13 3.43 0.68
C GLU A 99 -1.39 2.32 -0.33
N TYR A 100 -2.61 1.77 -0.27
CA TYR A 100 -3.19 0.92 -1.30
C TYR A 100 -4.71 1.04 -1.26
N GLY A 101 -5.37 0.62 -2.33
CA GLY A 101 -6.82 0.50 -2.40
C GLY A 101 -7.25 0.16 -3.82
N ALA A 102 -8.51 -0.25 -3.99
CA ALA A 102 -9.15 -0.39 -5.29
C ALA A 102 -10.43 0.45 -5.32
N THR A 103 -10.47 1.42 -6.24
CA THR A 103 -11.59 2.35 -6.42
C THR A 103 -12.88 1.57 -6.68
N ASN A 104 -14.01 2.05 -6.15
CA ASN A 104 -15.30 1.42 -6.41
C ASN A 104 -15.68 1.56 -7.89
N LYS A 105 -15.99 0.44 -8.54
CA LYS A 105 -16.53 0.39 -9.92
C LYS A 105 -17.83 -0.40 -10.01
N ASP A 106 -18.60 -0.40 -8.92
CA ASP A 106 -19.76 -1.27 -8.70
C ASP A 106 -19.44 -2.75 -8.92
N ASN A 107 -18.23 -3.14 -8.50
CA ASN A 107 -17.63 -4.44 -8.75
C ASN A 107 -17.17 -5.12 -7.45
N LEU A 108 -18.00 -5.07 -6.41
CA LEU A 108 -17.67 -5.54 -5.04
C LEU A 108 -17.00 -6.91 -5.02
N ALA A 109 -17.55 -7.92 -5.71
CA ALA A 109 -16.96 -9.27 -5.74
C ALA A 109 -15.52 -9.29 -6.26
N GLN A 110 -15.20 -8.45 -7.25
CA GLN A 110 -13.86 -8.34 -7.82
C GLN A 110 -12.91 -7.58 -6.89
N ARG A 111 -13.41 -6.55 -6.19
CA ARG A 111 -12.65 -5.84 -5.15
C ARG A 111 -12.34 -6.77 -3.97
N VAL A 112 -13.29 -7.57 -3.49
CA VAL A 112 -13.07 -8.58 -2.43
C VAL A 112 -11.97 -9.57 -2.84
N ALA A 113 -12.03 -10.09 -4.07
CA ALA A 113 -10.98 -10.99 -4.58
C ALA A 113 -9.61 -10.32 -4.66
N TRP A 114 -9.56 -9.05 -5.08
CA TRP A 114 -8.33 -8.25 -5.12
C TRP A 114 -7.77 -8.01 -3.72
N PHE A 115 -8.58 -7.56 -2.76
CA PHE A 115 -8.14 -7.30 -1.38
C PHE A 115 -7.63 -8.56 -0.70
N SER A 116 -8.34 -9.68 -0.85
CA SER A 116 -7.92 -10.98 -0.32
C SER A 116 -6.55 -11.39 -0.87
N TYR A 117 -6.36 -11.30 -2.19
CA TYR A 117 -5.10 -11.66 -2.82
C TYR A 117 -3.96 -10.71 -2.44
N TYR A 118 -4.20 -9.41 -2.53
CA TYR A 118 -3.21 -8.36 -2.28
C TYR A 118 -2.70 -8.43 -0.84
N CYS A 119 -3.59 -8.45 0.14
CA CYS A 119 -3.22 -8.53 1.56
C CYS A 119 -2.58 -9.87 1.89
N GLY A 120 -3.10 -10.99 1.36
CA GLY A 120 -2.49 -12.30 1.54
C GLY A 120 -1.05 -12.38 1.00
N LYS A 121 -0.80 -11.77 -0.17
CA LYS A 121 0.55 -11.70 -0.74
C LYS A 121 1.47 -10.82 0.09
N ALA A 122 1.01 -9.65 0.51
CA ALA A 122 1.79 -8.75 1.38
C ALA A 122 2.15 -9.44 2.70
N ALA A 123 1.19 -10.08 3.36
CA ALA A 123 1.38 -10.83 4.60
C ALA A 123 2.38 -11.98 4.42
N SER A 124 2.38 -12.68 3.27
CA SER A 124 3.34 -13.75 2.99
C SER A 124 4.81 -13.30 2.96
N TYR A 125 5.07 -12.01 2.72
CA TYR A 125 6.40 -11.40 2.80
C TYR A 125 6.63 -10.59 4.08
N GLY A 126 5.69 -10.65 5.05
CA GLY A 126 5.75 -9.85 6.27
C GLY A 126 5.57 -8.34 6.03
N MET A 127 4.95 -7.95 4.92
CA MET A 127 4.68 -6.55 4.59
C MET A 127 3.33 -6.12 5.16
N THR A 128 3.32 -4.99 5.87
CA THR A 128 2.09 -4.36 6.35
C THR A 128 1.51 -3.45 5.29
N THR A 129 0.19 -3.49 5.09
CA THR A 129 -0.54 -2.60 4.18
C THR A 129 -1.40 -1.61 4.95
N ILE A 130 -1.44 -0.35 4.52
CA ILE A 130 -2.26 0.71 5.10
C ILE A 130 -3.30 1.17 4.07
N LEU A 131 -4.58 0.93 4.38
CA LEU A 131 -5.69 1.23 3.47
C LEU A 131 -5.83 2.75 3.30
N TRP A 132 -5.83 3.21 2.04
CA TRP A 132 -6.20 4.57 1.73
C TRP A 132 -7.72 4.71 1.79
N ASP A 133 -8.21 5.56 2.71
CA ASP A 133 -9.62 5.88 2.83
C ASP A 133 -9.85 7.39 2.68
N ASN A 134 -10.55 7.79 1.62
CA ASN A 134 -10.90 9.20 1.38
C ASN A 134 -12.39 9.51 1.67
N GLY A 135 -13.16 8.51 2.12
CA GLY A 135 -14.60 8.61 2.40
C GLY A 135 -15.52 8.63 1.16
N ASN A 136 -14.97 8.70 -0.06
CA ASN A 136 -15.76 8.77 -1.29
C ASN A 136 -16.02 7.36 -1.84
N HIS A 137 -17.27 6.88 -1.87
CA HIS A 137 -17.56 5.47 -2.18
C HIS A 137 -18.57 5.26 -3.30
N GLU A 138 -19.46 6.23 -3.53
CA GLU A 138 -20.56 6.10 -4.49
C GLU A 138 -20.10 6.36 -5.92
N VAL A 139 -20.50 5.50 -6.85
CA VAL A 139 -20.34 5.79 -8.27
C VAL A 139 -21.39 6.86 -8.66
N PRO A 140 -20.96 8.07 -9.06
CA PRO A 140 -21.89 9.14 -9.38
C PRO A 140 -22.68 8.82 -10.66
N SER A 141 -23.85 9.44 -10.78
CA SER A 141 -24.62 9.43 -12.02
C SER A 141 -23.76 9.97 -13.18
N GLY A 142 -23.56 9.15 -14.22
CA GLY A 142 -22.63 9.44 -15.32
C GLY A 142 -21.35 8.60 -15.35
N GLY A 143 -21.05 7.84 -14.28
CA GLY A 143 -20.08 6.73 -14.31
C GLY A 143 -18.61 7.12 -14.20
N SER A 144 -18.25 8.04 -13.31
CA SER A 144 -16.85 8.35 -12.97
C SER A 144 -16.36 7.40 -11.87
N PHE A 145 -15.25 6.71 -12.10
CA PHE A 145 -14.65 5.80 -11.11
C PHE A 145 -13.38 6.37 -10.45
N ASN A 146 -13.13 7.65 -10.66
CA ASN A 146 -11.96 8.33 -10.12
C ASN A 146 -12.04 8.47 -8.59
N GLU A 147 -11.03 7.97 -7.88
CA GLU A 147 -10.82 8.20 -6.44
C GLU A 147 -12.03 7.82 -5.54
N LEU A 148 -12.67 6.69 -5.79
CA LEU A 148 -13.76 6.16 -4.95
C LEU A 148 -13.21 5.16 -3.90
N TYR A 149 -12.41 5.67 -2.96
CA TYR A 149 -11.73 4.91 -1.91
C TYR A 149 -12.38 5.06 -0.52
N GLY A 150 -13.69 5.22 -0.42
CA GLY A 150 -14.41 5.22 0.85
C GLY A 150 -14.70 3.79 1.32
N PHE A 151 -14.28 3.46 2.54
CA PHE A 151 -14.53 2.15 3.15
C PHE A 151 -15.26 2.29 4.49
N TYR A 152 -14.86 3.26 5.32
CA TYR A 152 -15.50 3.57 6.60
C TYR A 152 -16.39 4.81 6.51
N ASP A 153 -17.66 4.66 6.84
CA ASP A 153 -18.59 5.77 7.01
C ASP A 153 -18.27 6.49 8.33
N ARG A 154 -17.62 7.65 8.20
CA ARG A 154 -17.19 8.46 9.35
C ARG A 154 -18.37 9.11 10.09
N THR A 155 -19.55 9.17 9.48
CA THR A 155 -20.77 9.73 10.07
C THR A 155 -21.58 8.64 10.76
N ALA A 156 -21.91 7.57 10.03
CA ALA A 156 -22.70 6.45 10.54
C ALA A 156 -21.88 5.50 11.43
N GLN A 157 -20.56 5.60 11.42
CA GLN A 157 -19.63 4.72 12.12
C GLN A 157 -19.74 3.24 11.70
N THR A 158 -20.05 3.02 10.41
CA THR A 158 -20.21 1.70 9.79
C THR A 158 -19.25 1.53 8.62
N TRP A 159 -19.23 0.34 8.01
CA TRP A 159 -18.44 0.06 6.81
C TRP A 159 -19.34 0.03 5.59
N TYR A 160 -18.96 0.71 4.51
CA TYR A 160 -19.68 0.68 3.23
C TYR A 160 -19.59 -0.70 2.55
N PHE A 161 -18.46 -1.39 2.76
CA PHE A 161 -18.15 -2.68 2.15
C PHE A 161 -17.56 -3.64 3.21
N PRO A 162 -18.37 -4.17 4.15
CA PRO A 162 -17.87 -5.03 5.22
C PRO A 162 -17.14 -6.28 4.70
N GLU A 163 -17.51 -6.81 3.53
CA GLU A 163 -16.83 -7.96 2.91
C GLU A 163 -15.38 -7.64 2.51
N ILE A 164 -15.07 -6.38 2.21
CA ILE A 164 -13.70 -5.93 1.96
C ILE A 164 -12.92 -5.91 3.27
N LEU A 165 -13.53 -5.43 4.36
CA LEU A 165 -12.89 -5.46 5.68
C LEU A 165 -12.57 -6.91 6.10
N ASP A 166 -13.53 -7.82 5.96
CA ASP A 166 -13.34 -9.24 6.28
C ASP A 166 -12.19 -9.85 5.45
N ALA A 167 -12.11 -9.51 4.16
CA ALA A 167 -11.03 -9.98 3.29
C ALA A 167 -9.64 -9.46 3.71
N ILE A 168 -9.55 -8.22 4.19
CA ILE A 168 -8.31 -7.64 4.72
C ILE A 168 -7.94 -8.32 6.04
N LEU A 169 -8.88 -8.44 6.98
CA LEU A 169 -8.64 -9.03 8.30
C LEU A 169 -8.27 -10.51 8.22
N ALA A 170 -8.81 -11.26 7.25
CA ALA A 170 -8.46 -12.67 7.07
C ALA A 170 -6.98 -12.90 6.67
N ALA A 171 -6.27 -11.87 6.21
CA ALA A 171 -4.86 -11.96 5.81
C ALA A 171 -3.87 -11.75 6.97
N TYR A 172 -4.31 -11.22 8.13
CA TYR A 172 -3.46 -10.79 9.24
C TYR A 172 -3.93 -11.38 10.58
#